data_AF-A0A920UDS3-F1
#
_entry.id   AF-A0A920UDS3-F1
#
_cell.length_a   1.000
_cell.length_b   1.000
_cell.length_c   1.000
_cell.angle_alpha   90.00
_cell.angle_beta   90.00
_cell.angle_gamma   90.00
#
_symmetry.space_group_name_H-M   'P 1'
#
loop_
_entity.id
_entity.type
_entity.pdbx_description
1 polymer ?
#
loop_
_entity_poly.entity_id
_entity_poly.type
_entity_poly.pdbx_seq_one_letter_code
_entity_poly.pdbx_strand_id
1 'polypeptide(L)'
;MVPFLKEGIDPSVVFIASRNFPAPGPGASAYSVPKAGQTQLARIAALELGKYGIRVNIIHPDCVYDTGSGLQKRLKDLQGVTD
;
A
#
# COMPACT_ATOMS: atom_id res chain seq x y z
N MET A 1 4.53 14.89 13.24
CA MET A 1 5.15 14.34 12.01
C MET A 1 5.38 15.43 10.96
N VAL A 2 4.35 16.13 10.48
CA VAL A 2 4.47 17.19 9.46
C VAL A 2 5.49 18.30 9.80
N PRO A 3 5.61 18.80 11.05
CA PRO A 3 6.62 19.82 11.37
C PRO A 3 8.06 19.39 11.08
N PHE A 4 8.41 18.13 11.37
CA PHE A 4 9.77 17.63 11.16
C PHE A 4 10.08 17.31 9.71
N LEU A 5 9.07 16.95 8.90
CA LEU A 5 9.27 16.71 7.47
C LEU A 5 9.70 17.96 6.71
N LYS A 6 9.32 19.16 7.18
CA LYS A 6 9.72 20.42 6.56
C LYS A 6 11.21 20.74 6.72
N GLU A 7 11.83 20.20 7.76
CA GLU A 7 13.26 20.41 8.06
C GLU A 7 14.16 19.33 7.41
N GLY A 8 13.56 18.33 6.74
CA GLY A 8 14.29 17.21 6.14
C GLY A 8 14.93 17.53 4.79
N ILE A 9 15.96 16.79 4.42
CA ILE A 9 16.55 16.80 3.07
C ILE A 9 15.80 15.78 2.20
N ASP A 10 15.19 16.23 1.10
CA ASP A 10 14.31 15.44 0.23
C ASP A 10 13.24 14.60 0.99
N PRO A 11 12.37 15.26 1.76
CA PRO A 11 11.40 14.59 2.61
C PRO A 11 10.34 13.85 1.80
N SER A 12 10.00 12.63 2.23
CA SER A 12 8.93 11.85 1.60
C SER A 12 8.14 11.01 2.60
N VAL A 13 6.88 10.72 2.24
CA VAL A 13 5.95 9.85 2.98
C VAL A 13 5.45 8.76 2.04
N VAL A 14 5.42 7.52 2.53
CA VAL A 14 4.90 6.37 1.78
C VAL A 14 3.72 5.76 2.52
N PHE A 15 2.58 5.65 1.86
CA PHE A 15 1.40 4.97 2.37
C PHE A 15 1.33 3.54 1.84
N ILE A 16 1.13 2.57 2.74
CA ILE A 16 0.87 1.17 2.37
C ILE A 16 -0.64 0.92 2.32
N ALA A 17 -1.23 1.10 1.15
CA ALA A 17 -2.64 0.84 0.89
C ALA A 17 -2.86 -0.66 0.60
N SER A 18 -3.70 -1.01 -0.38
CA SER A 18 -3.95 -2.41 -0.77
C SER A 18 -4.56 -2.47 -2.16
N ARG A 19 -4.21 -3.49 -2.94
CA ARG A 19 -4.90 -3.75 -4.21
C ARG A 19 -6.39 -4.09 -4.05
N ASN A 20 -6.89 -4.34 -2.85
CA ASN A 20 -8.32 -4.57 -2.62
C ASN A 20 -9.16 -3.29 -2.66
N PHE A 21 -8.53 -2.09 -2.70
CA PHE A 21 -9.27 -0.82 -2.70
C PHE A 21 -10.14 -0.55 -3.95
N PRO A 22 -9.70 -0.87 -5.20
CA PRO A 22 -10.47 -0.61 -6.40
C PRO A 22 -11.34 -1.81 -6.83
N ALA A 23 -11.09 -3.02 -6.30
CA ALA A 23 -11.78 -4.25 -6.68
C ALA A 23 -12.04 -5.14 -5.45
N PRO A 24 -12.95 -4.73 -4.55
CA PRO A 24 -13.23 -5.47 -3.33
C PRO A 24 -13.99 -6.78 -3.62
N GLY A 25 -13.53 -7.88 -3.01
CA GLY A 25 -14.27 -9.14 -2.98
C GLY A 25 -15.40 -9.15 -1.93
N PRO A 26 -16.42 -10.01 -2.07
CA PRO A 26 -17.44 -10.21 -1.05
C PRO A 26 -16.83 -10.52 0.34
N GLY A 27 -17.38 -9.94 1.40
CA GLY A 27 -16.91 -10.14 2.77
C GLY A 27 -15.68 -9.31 3.18
N ALA A 28 -15.07 -8.56 2.26
CA ALA A 28 -13.87 -7.76 2.55
C ALA A 28 -14.16 -6.29 2.92
N SER A 29 -15.40 -5.93 3.29
CA SER A 29 -15.80 -4.53 3.50
C SER A 29 -14.99 -3.83 4.60
N ALA A 30 -14.85 -4.48 5.77
CA ALA A 30 -14.11 -3.95 6.91
C ALA A 30 -12.62 -3.71 6.61
N TYR A 31 -12.04 -4.44 5.65
CA TYR A 31 -10.67 -4.25 5.18
C TYR A 31 -10.59 -3.22 4.04
N SER A 32 -11.52 -3.28 3.10
CA SER A 32 -11.46 -2.50 1.85
C SER A 32 -11.79 -1.03 2.08
N VAL A 33 -12.76 -0.73 2.95
CA VAL A 33 -13.13 0.65 3.31
C VAL A 33 -11.95 1.44 3.87
N PRO A 34 -11.25 1.01 4.93
CA PRO A 34 -10.11 1.77 5.44
C PRO A 34 -8.95 1.85 4.44
N LYS A 35 -8.74 0.83 3.58
CA LYS A 35 -7.69 0.88 2.52
C LYS A 35 -8.02 1.85 1.39
N ALA A 36 -9.30 1.99 1.03
CA ALA A 36 -9.75 3.04 0.12
C ALA A 36 -9.62 4.44 0.78
N GLY A 37 -10.02 4.56 2.05
CA GLY A 37 -9.83 5.78 2.85
C GLY A 37 -8.36 6.19 2.94
N GLN A 38 -7.45 5.25 3.17
CA GLN A 38 -6.01 5.50 3.20
C GLN A 38 -5.48 6.00 1.84
N THR A 39 -6.00 5.47 0.73
CA THR A 39 -5.64 5.95 -0.62
C THR A 39 -6.08 7.39 -0.82
N GLN A 40 -7.29 7.75 -0.39
CA GLN A 40 -7.77 9.12 -0.50
C GLN A 40 -7.04 10.08 0.45
N LEU A 41 -6.75 9.64 1.67
CA LEU A 41 -5.95 10.41 2.63
C LEU A 41 -4.57 10.75 2.06
N ALA A 42 -3.89 9.79 1.44
CA ALA A 42 -2.59 10.02 0.83
C ALA A 42 -2.63 11.05 -0.32
N ARG A 43 -3.73 11.08 -1.10
CA ARG A 43 -3.94 12.10 -2.14
C ARG A 43 -4.11 13.48 -1.54
N ILE A 44 -4.91 13.61 -0.48
CA ILE A 44 -5.06 14.89 0.23
C ILE A 44 -3.72 15.33 0.83
N ALA A 45 -2.99 14.41 1.48
CA ALA A 45 -1.66 14.69 2.01
C ALA A 45 -0.69 15.17 0.91
N ALA A 46 -0.72 14.59 -0.29
CA ALA A 46 0.09 15.06 -1.41
C ALA A 46 -0.22 16.51 -1.79
N LEU A 47 -1.51 16.88 -1.85
CA LEU A 47 -1.94 18.26 -2.16
C LEU A 47 -1.51 19.25 -1.06
N GLU A 48 -1.64 18.87 0.20
CA GLU A 48 -1.31 19.74 1.34
C GLU A 48 0.19 19.92 1.55
N LEU A 49 0.96 18.86 1.31
CA LEU A 49 2.40 18.81 1.60
C LEU A 49 3.25 19.21 0.39
N GLY A 50 2.72 19.13 -0.83
CA GLY A 50 3.45 19.45 -2.06
C GLY A 50 4.02 20.88 -2.08
N LYS A 51 3.32 21.85 -1.46
CA LYS A 51 3.81 23.23 -1.33
C LYS A 51 5.09 23.39 -0.50
N TYR A 52 5.43 22.37 0.29
CA TYR A 52 6.67 22.31 1.06
C TYR A 52 7.74 21.43 0.39
N GLY A 53 7.52 20.97 -0.85
CA GLY A 53 8.43 20.07 -1.55
C GLY A 53 8.44 18.63 -1.01
N ILE A 54 7.49 18.26 -0.14
CA ILE A 54 7.42 16.92 0.44
C ILE A 54 6.67 15.98 -0.52
N ARG A 55 7.31 14.88 -0.89
CA ARG A 55 6.74 13.88 -1.80
C ARG A 55 5.85 12.90 -1.03
N VAL A 56 4.69 12.57 -1.58
CA VAL A 56 3.79 11.55 -1.02
C VAL A 56 3.53 10.49 -2.06
N ASN A 57 3.83 9.23 -1.73
CA ASN A 57 3.63 8.08 -2.61
C ASN A 57 2.76 7.02 -1.94
N ILE A 58 2.13 6.19 -2.76
CA ILE A 58 1.27 5.10 -2.31
C ILE A 58 1.74 3.82 -2.96
N ILE A 59 1.87 2.76 -2.17
CA ILE A 59 2.08 1.40 -2.65
C ILE A 59 0.79 0.64 -2.37
N HIS A 60 0.31 -0.12 -3.37
CA HIS A 60 -0.84 -1.02 -3.25
C HIS A 60 -0.35 -2.46 -3.35
N PRO A 61 0.10 -3.08 -2.23
CA PRO A 61 0.55 -4.46 -2.27
C PRO A 61 -0.61 -5.38 -2.62
N ASP A 62 -0.24 -6.50 -3.20
CA ASP A 62 -1.07 -7.67 -3.30
C ASP A 62 -0.29 -8.91 -2.96
N CYS A 63 -0.98 -9.88 -2.35
CA CYS A 63 -0.49 -11.24 -2.15
C CYS A 63 0.99 -11.24 -1.73
N VAL A 64 1.28 -10.54 -0.62
CA VAL A 64 2.63 -10.44 -0.08
C VAL A 64 2.95 -11.77 0.60
N TYR A 65 3.93 -12.47 0.06
CA TYR A 65 4.40 -13.75 0.58
C TYR A 65 5.68 -13.54 1.39
N ASP A 66 5.79 -14.23 2.51
CA ASP A 66 7.06 -14.35 3.23
C ASP A 66 8.03 -15.25 2.43
N THR A 67 9.33 -15.02 2.58
CA THR A 67 10.44 -15.79 2.01
C THR A 67 10.44 -17.28 2.37
N GLY A 68 9.59 -17.71 3.31
CA GLY A 68 9.37 -19.11 3.67
C GLY A 68 8.36 -19.84 2.78
N SER A 69 7.72 -20.87 3.34
CA SER A 69 6.85 -21.85 2.66
C SER A 69 5.72 -21.28 1.79
N GLY A 70 5.29 -20.04 2.04
CA GLY A 70 4.26 -19.36 1.27
C GLY A 70 4.64 -19.11 -0.19
N LEU A 71 5.91 -18.77 -0.47
CA LEU A 71 6.39 -18.55 -1.83
C LEU A 71 6.55 -19.87 -2.60
N GLN A 72 7.18 -20.89 -1.99
CA GLN A 72 7.32 -22.21 -2.65
C GLN A 72 5.96 -22.81 -2.98
N LYS A 73 4.98 -22.73 -2.07
CA LYS A 73 3.64 -23.25 -2.31
C LYS A 73 2.99 -22.55 -3.51
N ARG A 74 3.13 -21.22 -3.62
CA ARG A 74 2.53 -20.50 -4.74
C ARG A 74 3.25 -20.73 -6.07
N LEU A 75 4.57 -20.91 -6.05
CA LEU A 75 5.33 -21.31 -7.25
C LEU A 75 4.90 -22.69 -7.73
N LYS A 76 4.69 -23.65 -6.83
CA LYS A 76 4.12 -24.97 -7.17
C LYS A 76 2.74 -24.86 -7.80
N ASP A 77 1.84 -24.08 -7.20
CA ASP A 77 0.49 -23.85 -7.75
C ASP A 77 0.54 -23.21 -9.16
N LEU A 78 1.45 -22.26 -9.37
CA LEU A 78 1.61 -21.58 -10.67
C LEU A 78 2.25 -22.47 -11.74
N GLN A 79 3.08 -23.44 -11.33
CA GLN A 79 3.68 -24.43 -12.21
C GLN A 79 2.78 -25.65 -12.43
N GLY A 80 1.60 -25.70 -11.78
CA GLY A 80 0.68 -26.83 -11.87
C GLY A 80 1.23 -28.13 -11.26
N VAL A 81 2.21 -28.03 -10.36
CA VAL A 81 2.84 -29.17 -9.70
C VAL A 81 2.14 -29.41 -8.37
N THR A 82 1.19 -30.34 -8.35
CA THR A 82 0.64 -30.93 -7.11
C THR A 82 1.53 -32.07 -6.64
N ASP A 83 1.71 -32.18 -5.31
CA ASP A 83 2.42 -33.31 -4.67
C ASP A 83 1.72 -34.66 -4.93
#